data_AF-A0A968Q865-F1
#
_entry.id   AF-A0A968Q865-F1
#
_cell.length_a   1.000
_cell.length_b   1.000
_cell.length_c   1.000
_cell.angle_alpha   90.00
_cell.angle_beta   90.00
_cell.angle_gamma   90.00
#
_symmetry.space_group_name_H-M   'P 1'
#
loop_
_entity.id
_entity.type
_entity.pdbx_description
1 polymer ?
#
loop_
_entity_poly.entity_id
_entity_poly.type
_entity_poly.pdbx_seq_one_letter_code
_entity_poly.pdbx_strand_id
1 'polypeptide(L)'
;LGLLVVYWGTYQPQRTLLVPCSSPKKIKLQLDALLNDMGYSEDSDASPVGLLVYRRPALRQAFSGKIYLLIKDNQAQIRSRATHLRAIRKRLEKAGLKVTE
;
A
#
# COMPACT_ATOMS: atom_id res chain seq x y z
N LEU A 1 -18.44 -9.45 -34.82
CA LEU A 1 -16.96 -9.54 -34.76
C LEU A 1 -16.42 -8.15 -35.14
N GLY A 2 -15.73 -7.37 -34.32
CA GLY A 2 -15.09 -7.66 -33.05
C GLY A 2 -15.04 -6.42 -32.16
N LEU A 3 -14.86 -6.70 -30.87
CA LEU A 3 -14.66 -5.75 -29.77
C LEU A 3 -13.42 -4.89 -30.01
N LEU A 4 -13.58 -3.56 -30.05
CA LEU A 4 -12.50 -2.62 -29.79
C LEU A 4 -12.69 -2.06 -28.38
N VAL A 5 -12.18 -2.80 -27.40
CA VAL A 5 -12.06 -2.35 -26.02
C VAL A 5 -10.96 -1.29 -25.94
N VAL A 6 -11.41 -0.08 -25.63
CA VAL A 6 -10.72 1.10 -25.09
C VAL A 6 -9.26 0.89 -24.66
N TYR A 7 -8.33 1.44 -25.44
CA TYR A 7 -6.93 1.66 -25.06
C TYR A 7 -6.81 2.91 -24.19
N TRP A 8 -7.15 2.83 -22.90
CA TRP A 8 -6.81 3.87 -21.91
C TRP A 8 -6.09 3.21 -20.73
N GLY A 9 -4.80 2.87 -20.93
CA GLY A 9 -3.98 2.12 -19.98
C GLY A 9 -3.08 2.97 -19.08
N THR A 10 -3.64 3.99 -18.43
CA THR A 10 -3.33 4.41 -17.05
C THR A 10 -1.87 4.69 -16.65
N TYR A 11 -1.33 5.88 -16.97
CA TYR A 11 -0.39 6.55 -16.05
C TYR A 11 -1.19 6.98 -14.82
N GLN A 12 -1.36 6.07 -13.87
CA GLN A 12 -2.12 6.33 -12.64
C GLN A 12 -1.27 7.17 -11.67
N PRO A 13 -1.76 8.32 -11.20
CA PRO A 13 -1.04 9.09 -10.18
C PRO A 13 -0.84 8.23 -8.93
N GLN A 14 0.39 8.23 -8.41
CA GLN A 14 0.66 7.66 -7.10
C GLN A 14 -0.11 8.48 -6.07
N ARG A 15 -0.90 7.80 -5.23
CA ARG A 15 -1.65 8.45 -4.16
C ARG A 15 -1.00 8.13 -2.82
N THR A 16 -1.22 9.04 -1.89
CA THR A 16 -0.74 8.92 -0.51
C THR A 16 -1.97 8.77 0.38
N LEU A 17 -1.93 7.86 1.35
CA LEU A 17 -2.88 7.81 2.46
C LEU A 17 -2.16 8.18 3.74
N LEU A 18 -2.80 8.99 4.55
CA LEU A 18 -2.37 9.32 5.89
C LEU A 18 -3.27 8.56 6.87
N VAL A 19 -2.65 7.75 7.70
CA VAL A 19 -3.32 7.04 8.78
C VAL A 19 -2.80 7.66 10.09
N PRO A 20 -3.65 8.29 10.92
CA PRO A 20 -3.24 8.75 12.24
C PRO A 20 -2.93 7.54 13.12
N CYS A 21 -1.79 7.59 13.81
CA CYS A 21 -1.16 6.44 14.42
C CYS A 21 -0.65 6.78 15.82
N SER A 22 -1.42 6.50 16.88
CA SER A 22 -0.98 6.76 18.26
C SER A 22 0.23 5.92 18.71
N SER A 23 0.52 4.80 18.04
CA SER A 23 1.68 3.97 18.37
C SER A 23 2.29 3.36 17.09
N PRO A 24 3.52 3.76 16.70
CA PRO A 24 4.13 3.35 15.44
C PRO A 24 4.33 1.83 15.36
N LYS A 25 4.68 1.19 16.48
CA LYS A 25 4.87 -0.26 16.55
C LYS A 25 3.57 -1.03 16.33
N LYS A 26 2.47 -0.59 16.95
CA LYS A 26 1.16 -1.23 16.80
C LYS A 26 0.63 -1.11 15.37
N ILE A 27 0.75 0.07 14.76
CA ILE A 27 0.35 0.24 13.36
C ILE A 27 1.24 -0.57 12.44
N LYS A 28 2.56 -0.59 12.64
CA LYS A 28 3.42 -1.45 11.83
C LYS A 28 2.91 -2.88 11.87
N LEU A 29 2.65 -3.44 13.05
CA LEU A 29 2.21 -4.83 13.20
C LEU A 29 0.83 -5.10 12.58
N GLN A 30 -0.14 -4.18 12.75
CA GLN A 30 -1.45 -4.31 12.12
C GLN A 30 -1.39 -4.22 10.59
N LEU A 31 -0.59 -3.28 10.09
CA LEU A 31 -0.43 -3.06 8.66
C LEU A 31 0.37 -4.21 8.03
N ASP A 32 1.38 -4.72 8.71
CA ASP A 32 2.15 -5.89 8.31
C ASP A 32 1.23 -7.12 8.16
N ALA A 33 0.40 -7.41 9.16
CA ALA A 33 -0.58 -8.48 9.10
C ALA A 33 -1.57 -8.30 7.95
N LEU A 34 -2.09 -7.09 7.74
CA LEU A 34 -3.03 -6.77 6.67
C LEU A 34 -2.38 -6.92 5.28
N LEU A 35 -1.16 -6.43 5.12
CA LEU A 35 -0.41 -6.52 3.87
C LEU A 35 0.01 -7.96 3.57
N ASN A 36 0.38 -8.73 4.59
CA ASN A 36 0.70 -10.15 4.49
C ASN A 36 -0.53 -10.99 4.09
N ASP A 37 -1.70 -10.72 4.65
CA ASP A 37 -2.97 -11.32 4.20
C ASP A 37 -3.28 -10.97 2.73
N MET A 38 -2.88 -9.78 2.29
CA MET A 38 -2.93 -9.39 0.89
C MET A 38 -1.82 -10.00 0.03
N GLY A 39 -0.93 -10.85 0.57
CA GLY A 39 0.17 -11.48 -0.15
C GLY A 39 1.35 -10.56 -0.44
N TYR A 40 1.46 -9.43 0.27
CA TYR A 40 2.66 -8.59 0.28
C TYR A 40 3.58 -8.99 1.42
N SER A 41 4.88 -8.92 1.20
CA SER A 41 5.91 -9.17 2.20
C SER A 41 6.85 -7.98 2.27
N GLU A 42 7.41 -7.71 3.45
CA GLU A 42 8.42 -6.68 3.64
C GLU A 42 9.65 -7.00 2.77
N ASP A 43 10.11 -6.00 2.01
CA ASP A 43 11.32 -6.05 1.20
C ASP A 43 12.43 -5.37 1.99
N SER A 44 13.12 -6.15 2.82
CA SER A 44 14.19 -5.63 3.68
C SER A 44 15.38 -5.08 2.87
N ASP A 45 15.54 -5.52 1.62
CA ASP A 45 16.59 -5.05 0.70
C ASP A 45 16.27 -3.66 0.13
N ALA A 46 14.98 -3.37 -0.08
CA ALA A 46 14.48 -2.10 -0.60
C ALA A 46 13.99 -1.13 0.48
N SER A 47 14.23 -1.39 1.77
CA SER A 47 13.73 -0.61 2.90
C SER A 47 14.83 0.28 3.52
N PRO A 48 15.00 1.54 3.06
CA PRO A 48 15.94 2.48 3.68
C PRO A 48 15.48 2.88 5.09
N VAL A 49 16.38 3.47 5.89
CA VAL A 49 16.13 3.84 7.29
C VAL A 49 14.85 4.67 7.42
N GLY A 50 13.86 4.14 8.15
CA GLY A 50 12.58 4.80 8.39
C GLY A 50 11.52 4.59 7.31
N LEU A 51 11.82 3.91 6.21
CA LEU A 51 10.88 3.59 5.13
C LEU A 51 10.76 2.07 4.96
N LEU A 52 9.54 1.56 5.15
CA LEU A 52 9.23 0.16 4.97
C LEU A 52 8.66 -0.05 3.56
N VAL A 53 9.24 -0.95 2.79
CA VAL A 53 8.78 -1.26 1.44
C VAL A 53 8.19 -2.65 1.43
N TYR A 54 6.98 -2.78 0.89
CA TYR A 54 6.28 -4.05 0.77
C TYR A 54 6.08 -4.42 -0.70
N ARG A 55 6.39 -5.68 -1.05
CA ARG A 55 6.25 -6.24 -2.40
C ARG A 55 5.59 -7.61 -2.37
N ARG A 56 4.97 -8.05 -3.46
CA ARG A 56 4.50 -9.43 -3.59
C ARG A 56 5.58 -10.30 -4.23
N PRO A 57 6.02 -11.41 -3.60
CA PRO A 57 7.08 -12.26 -4.14
C PRO A 57 6.66 -13.05 -5.40
N ALA A 58 5.38 -13.38 -5.55
CA ALA A 58 4.88 -14.25 -6.63
C ALA A 58 4.59 -13.56 -7.97
N LEU A 59 4.49 -12.22 -8.01
CA LEU A 59 4.19 -11.48 -9.24
C LEU A 59 5.47 -10.92 -9.84
N ARG A 60 6.22 -11.80 -10.53
CA ARG A 60 7.35 -11.40 -11.38
C ARG A 60 6.84 -10.47 -12.49
N GLN A 61 7.31 -9.23 -12.45
CA GLN A 61 7.38 -8.29 -13.56
C GLN A 61 6.05 -7.61 -14.01
N ALA A 62 6.15 -6.31 -14.27
CA ALA A 62 5.18 -5.40 -14.91
C ALA A 62 4.04 -4.76 -14.09
N PHE A 63 3.36 -5.44 -13.14
CA PHE A 63 2.15 -4.84 -12.52
C PHE A 63 2.06 -4.80 -10.98
N SER A 64 2.98 -5.46 -10.27
CA SER A 64 2.95 -5.48 -8.80
C SER A 64 3.45 -4.16 -8.22
N GLY A 65 2.52 -3.26 -7.93
CA GLY A 65 2.82 -1.97 -7.31
C GLY A 65 3.44 -2.15 -5.93
N LYS A 66 4.62 -1.58 -5.72
CA LYS A 66 5.26 -1.47 -4.41
C LYS A 66 4.37 -0.63 -3.49
N ILE A 67 4.36 -0.97 -2.21
CA ILE A 67 3.71 -0.18 -1.17
C ILE A 67 4.82 0.38 -0.29
N TYR A 68 4.89 1.70 -0.23
CA TYR A 68 5.85 2.42 0.59
C TYR A 68 5.13 2.88 1.85
N LEU A 69 5.69 2.57 3.00
CA LEU A 69 5.18 2.94 4.30
C LEU A 69 6.23 3.78 5.02
N LEU A 70 5.90 5.03 5.27
CA LEU A 70 6.70 5.95 6.07
C LEU A 70 5.95 6.23 7.37
N ILE A 71 6.57 5.96 8.51
CA ILE A 71 5.96 6.23 9.82
C ILE A 71 6.70 7.43 10.43
N LYS A 72 6.03 8.57 10.52
CA LYS A 72 6.61 9.81 11.04
C LYS A 72 5.56 10.60 11.81
N ASP A 73 5.98 11.29 12.88
CA ASP A 73 5.14 12.27 13.60
C ASP A 73 3.76 11.73 13.99
N ASN A 74 3.70 10.50 14.53
CA ASN A 74 2.46 9.83 14.97
C ASN A 74 1.46 9.59 13.82
N GLN A 75 1.94 9.51 12.58
CA GLN A 75 1.17 9.21 11.38
C GLN A 75 1.90 8.18 10.52
N ALA A 76 1.15 7.27 9.91
CA ALA A 76 1.64 6.35 8.90
C ALA A 76 1.21 6.84 7.54
N GLN A 77 2.19 7.12 6.70
CA GLN A 77 2.02 7.55 5.33
C GLN A 77 2.23 6.36 4.39
N ILE A 78 1.17 5.97 3.70
CA ILE A 78 1.16 4.84 2.77
C ILE A 78 1.12 5.38 1.35
N ARG A 79 2.13 5.08 0.53
CA ARG A 79 2.19 5.47 -0.90
C ARG A 79 2.14 4.25 -1.80
N SER A 80 1.21 4.27 -2.76
CA SER A 80 1.13 3.27 -3.83
C SER A 80 0.28 3.76 -5.01
N ARG A 81 0.01 2.88 -5.96
CA ARG A 81 -0.92 3.12 -7.08
C ARG A 81 -2.36 3.20 -6.54
N ALA A 82 -3.19 4.06 -7.15
CA ALA A 82 -4.56 4.31 -6.71
C ALA A 82 -5.41 3.02 -6.56
N THR A 83 -5.22 2.02 -7.41
CA THR A 83 -5.92 0.74 -7.33
C THR A 83 -5.58 -0.07 -6.08
N HIS A 84 -4.29 -0.19 -5.75
CA HIS A 84 -3.85 -0.84 -4.52
C HIS A 84 -4.24 -0.04 -3.29
N LEU A 85 -4.09 1.28 -3.38
CA LEU A 85 -4.45 2.21 -2.30
C LEU A 85 -5.93 2.09 -1.92
N ARG A 86 -6.83 1.98 -2.92
CA ARG A 86 -8.27 1.76 -2.70
C ARG A 86 -8.53 0.43 -1.98
N ALA A 87 -7.85 -0.65 -2.37
CA ALA A 87 -8.00 -1.95 -1.73
C ALA A 87 -7.49 -1.93 -0.28
N ILE A 88 -6.34 -1.30 -0.04
CA ILE A 88 -5.74 -1.12 1.28
C ILE A 88 -6.66 -0.26 2.15
N ARG A 89 -7.12 0.89 1.66
CA ARG A 89 -8.07 1.77 2.36
C ARG A 89 -9.31 1.03 2.80
N LYS A 90 -9.96 0.29 1.89
CA LYS A 90 -11.19 -0.44 2.21
C LYS A 90 -10.97 -1.48 3.32
N ARG A 91 -9.79 -2.08 3.39
CA ARG A 91 -9.41 -3.01 4.46
C ARG A 91 -9.04 -2.30 5.76
N LEU A 92 -8.36 -1.16 5.70
CA LEU A 92 -8.04 -0.32 6.86
C LEU A 92 -9.31 0.22 7.52
N GLU A 93 -10.26 0.72 6.72
CA GLU A 93 -11.57 1.16 7.17
C GLU A 93 -12.35 0.00 7.81
N LYS A 94 -12.30 -1.20 7.22
CA LYS A 94 -12.88 -2.42 7.81
C LYS A 94 -12.21 -2.82 9.14
N ALA A 95 -10.92 -2.55 9.29
CA ALA A 95 -10.16 -2.74 10.53
C ALA A 95 -10.42 -1.63 11.58
N GLY A 96 -11.27 -0.65 11.28
CA GLY A 96 -11.62 0.45 12.18
C GLY A 96 -10.62 1.60 12.21
N LEU A 97 -9.64 1.61 11.29
CA LEU A 97 -8.67 2.70 11.17
C LEU A 97 -9.26 3.82 10.32
N LYS A 98 -9.34 5.03 10.87
CA LYS A 98 -9.73 6.23 10.11
C LYS A 98 -8.61 6.56 9.13
N VAL A 99 -8.90 6.57 7.84
CA VAL A 99 -7.93 6.88 6.78
C VAL A 99 -8.27 8.25 6.18
N THR A 100 -7.27 9.11 6.04
CA THR A 100 -7.40 10.42 5.39
C THR A 100 -6.58 10.43 4.10
N GLU A 101 -7.12 11.02 3.02
CA GLU A 101 -6.43 11.20 1.73
C GLU A 101 -5.57 12.47 1.70
#